data_AF-A0A8T4SWN2-F1
#
_entry.id   AF-A0A8T4SWN2-F1
#
_cell.length_a   1.000
_cell.length_b   1.000
_cell.length_c   1.000
_cell.angle_alpha   90.00
_cell.angle_beta   90.00
_cell.angle_gamma   90.00
#
_symmetry.space_group_name_H-M   'P 1'
#
loop_
_entity.id
_entity.type
_entity.pdbx_description
1 polymer ?
#
loop_
_entity_poly.entity_id
_entity_poly.type
_entity_poly.pdbx_seq_one_letter_code
_entity_poly.pdbx_strand_id
1 'polypeptide(L)'
;MENKNIILLGILIIGILGFLYSSNITSYATKNSCSDTDEGINSVSFGECKAKGFTYSDSCSDYRILSERFCNTEGNCASVAVRCLTQCIEGICLTKIDPGEYEVHVGDIYFISDKKIKIEEIDEDGGVIISVNGSRSAVRPGETKVIEGVKFENLKLSNLLTRPEEITLRILFPSYHVLKLKESISIDRDSIDVKEIKAFSYVVLIVNGKDYKLDLKKTIRVGDFSITNAVILDKSHVMLNINKFEDEE
;
A
#
# COMPACT_ATOMS: atom_id res chain seq x y z
N MET A 1 48.42 -69.83 -33.28
CA MET A 1 47.95 -69.39 -31.94
C MET A 1 47.57 -67.91 -32.01
N GLU A 2 46.48 -67.55 -32.69
CA GLU A 2 46.22 -66.13 -33.01
C GLU A 2 44.79 -65.61 -32.77
N ASN A 3 43.82 -66.43 -32.34
CA ASN A 3 42.43 -65.97 -32.19
C ASN A 3 41.99 -65.55 -30.78
N LYS A 4 42.82 -65.70 -29.74
CA LYS A 4 42.41 -65.34 -28.36
C LYS A 4 42.39 -63.84 -28.11
N ASN A 5 43.21 -63.06 -28.82
CA ASN A 5 43.30 -61.61 -28.61
C ASN A 5 42.13 -60.84 -29.23
N ILE A 6 41.51 -61.37 -30.29
CA ILE A 6 40.37 -60.72 -30.97
C ILE A 6 39.11 -60.78 -30.10
N ILE A 7 38.89 -61.90 -29.40
CA ILE A 7 37.72 -62.07 -28.51
C ILE A 7 37.80 -61.12 -27.31
N LEU A 8 39.00 -60.93 -26.74
CA LEU A 8 39.20 -60.01 -25.60
C LEU A 8 38.95 -58.54 -25.99
N LEU A 9 39.36 -58.15 -27.20
CA LEU A 9 39.15 -56.79 -27.71
C LEU A 9 37.66 -56.49 -27.92
N GLY A 10 36.89 -57.46 -28.44
CA GLY A 10 35.45 -57.32 -28.62
C GLY A 10 34.69 -57.11 -27.32
N ILE A 11 35.05 -57.83 -26.25
CA ILE A 11 34.43 -57.68 -24.93
C ILE A 11 34.73 -56.30 -24.32
N LEU A 12 35.96 -55.80 -24.49
CA LEU A 12 36.37 -54.49 -23.98
C LEU A 12 35.59 -53.36 -24.68
N ILE A 13 35.42 -53.44 -26.01
CA ILE A 13 34.69 -52.44 -26.80
C ILE A 13 33.20 -52.42 -26.41
N ILE A 14 32.57 -53.58 -26.20
CA ILE A 14 31.18 -53.67 -25.73
C ILE A 14 31.04 -53.10 -24.32
N GLY A 15 31.99 -53.34 -23.44
CA GLY A 15 32.01 -52.77 -22.08
C GLY A 15 32.13 -51.24 -22.08
N ILE A 16 33.01 -50.68 -22.92
CA ILE A 16 33.20 -49.23 -23.04
C ILE A 16 31.96 -48.58 -23.67
N LEU A 17 31.37 -49.17 -24.71
CA LEU A 17 30.15 -48.66 -25.33
C LEU A 17 28.94 -48.72 -24.38
N GLY A 18 28.80 -49.79 -23.60
CA GLY A 18 27.77 -49.88 -22.55
C GLY A 18 27.94 -48.84 -21.44
N PHE A 19 29.18 -48.57 -21.03
CA PHE A 19 29.48 -47.56 -20.03
C PHE A 19 29.18 -46.13 -20.54
N LEU A 20 29.51 -45.83 -21.79
CA LEU A 20 29.22 -44.53 -22.40
C LEU A 20 27.71 -44.30 -22.60
N TYR A 21 26.94 -45.35 -22.91
CA TYR A 21 25.48 -45.26 -23.01
C TYR A 21 24.78 -45.02 -21.65
N SER A 22 25.40 -45.41 -20.54
CA SER A 22 24.88 -45.18 -19.19
C SER A 22 25.04 -43.74 -18.69
N SER A 23 25.83 -42.90 -19.36
CA SER A 23 26.13 -41.53 -18.91
C SER A 23 25.10 -40.47 -19.36
N ASN A 24 24.09 -40.86 -20.14
CA ASN A 24 22.93 -39.98 -20.41
C ASN A 24 21.88 -40.07 -19.29
N ILE A 25 22.33 -40.01 -18.03
CA ILE A 25 21.44 -39.61 -16.94
C ILE A 25 21.15 -38.15 -17.23
N THR A 26 19.99 -37.92 -17.84
CA THR A 26 19.32 -36.64 -17.94
C THR A 26 19.42 -35.97 -16.58
N SER A 27 20.37 -35.04 -16.49
CA SER A 27 20.29 -33.94 -15.55
C SER A 27 19.00 -33.22 -15.92
N TYR A 28 17.88 -33.69 -15.37
CA TYR A 28 16.76 -32.82 -15.10
C TYR A 28 17.33 -31.79 -14.13
N ALA A 29 18.00 -30.78 -14.69
CA ALA A 29 18.05 -29.48 -14.10
C ALA A 29 16.58 -29.10 -14.01
N THR A 30 15.92 -29.54 -12.93
CA THR A 30 14.81 -28.83 -12.34
C THR A 30 15.40 -27.47 -12.03
N LYS A 31 15.43 -26.61 -13.05
CA LYS A 31 15.68 -25.18 -12.90
C LYS A 31 14.72 -24.83 -11.77
N ASN A 32 15.27 -24.48 -10.59
CA ASN A 32 14.48 -24.00 -9.48
C ASN A 32 13.83 -22.70 -9.98
N SER A 33 12.71 -22.85 -10.69
CA SER A 33 12.00 -21.76 -11.30
C SER A 33 11.15 -21.19 -10.18
N CYS A 34 11.79 -20.30 -9.43
CA CYS A 34 11.07 -19.33 -8.65
C CYS A 34 10.64 -18.22 -9.62
N SER A 35 9.38 -17.82 -9.55
CA SER A 35 8.88 -16.62 -10.22
C SER A 35 8.19 -15.71 -9.21
N ASP A 36 8.45 -14.42 -9.34
CA ASP A 36 7.95 -13.35 -8.50
C ASP A 36 7.13 -12.39 -9.37
N THR A 37 5.94 -11.99 -8.95
CA THR A 37 5.05 -11.17 -9.81
C THR A 37 5.32 -9.67 -9.72
N ASP A 38 6.04 -9.21 -8.70
CA ASP A 38 6.28 -7.82 -8.35
C ASP A 38 7.79 -7.45 -8.30
N GLU A 39 8.62 -8.36 -8.80
CA GLU A 39 10.06 -8.20 -9.02
C GLU A 39 10.93 -8.08 -7.76
N GLY A 40 10.56 -8.77 -6.67
CA GLY A 40 11.41 -8.96 -5.51
C GLY A 40 10.73 -8.50 -4.22
N ILE A 41 11.41 -7.63 -3.45
CA ILE A 41 10.80 -7.04 -2.25
C ILE A 41 10.20 -5.69 -2.69
N ASN A 42 8.90 -5.69 -2.99
CA ASN A 42 8.13 -4.56 -3.48
C ASN A 42 6.82 -4.34 -2.68
N SER A 43 6.99 -3.75 -1.50
CA SER A 43 5.88 -3.55 -0.55
C SER A 43 4.70 -2.69 -1.03
N VAL A 44 4.75 -2.09 -2.23
CA VAL A 44 3.68 -1.20 -2.73
C VAL A 44 2.81 -1.85 -3.81
N SER A 45 3.15 -3.07 -4.22
CA SER A 45 2.40 -3.87 -5.18
C SER A 45 2.10 -5.23 -4.56
N PHE A 46 1.00 -5.85 -4.95
CA PHE A 46 0.68 -7.18 -4.46
C PHE A 46 1.54 -8.21 -5.22
N GLY A 47 2.35 -8.96 -4.49
CA GLY A 47 3.23 -10.01 -4.97
C GLY A 47 2.72 -11.43 -4.72
N GLU A 48 3.04 -12.32 -5.66
CA GLU A 48 2.99 -13.76 -5.50
C GLU A 48 4.35 -14.36 -5.86
N CYS A 49 4.91 -15.13 -4.93
CA CYS A 49 6.06 -15.97 -5.20
C CYS A 49 5.62 -17.40 -5.51
N LYS A 50 6.07 -17.95 -6.64
CA LYS A 50 5.78 -19.33 -7.07
C LYS A 50 7.06 -20.13 -7.16
N ALA A 51 7.18 -21.20 -6.38
CA ALA A 51 8.33 -22.11 -6.41
C ALA A 51 7.90 -23.54 -6.13
N LYS A 52 8.48 -24.50 -6.88
CA LYS A 52 8.29 -25.95 -6.66
C LYS A 52 6.81 -26.39 -6.62
N GLY A 53 5.97 -25.74 -7.43
CA GLY A 53 4.53 -26.05 -7.52
C GLY A 53 3.67 -25.42 -6.41
N PHE A 54 4.24 -24.60 -5.54
CA PHE A 54 3.52 -23.84 -4.52
C PHE A 54 3.49 -22.36 -4.86
N THR A 55 2.41 -21.68 -4.47
CA THR A 55 2.24 -20.23 -4.57
C THR A 55 2.13 -19.67 -3.16
N TYR A 56 2.88 -18.60 -2.88
CA TYR A 56 2.84 -17.84 -1.64
C TYR A 56 2.55 -16.40 -1.99
N SER A 57 1.46 -15.86 -1.49
CA SER A 57 1.09 -14.47 -1.68
C SER A 57 1.59 -13.60 -0.54
N ASP A 58 1.77 -12.33 -0.82
CA ASP A 58 1.94 -11.31 0.19
C ASP A 58 0.75 -11.27 1.13
N SER A 59 1.02 -10.95 2.39
CA SER A 59 -0.03 -10.97 3.40
C SER A 59 0.28 -10.01 4.54
N CYS A 60 -0.76 -9.37 5.07
CA CYS A 60 -0.62 -8.54 6.25
C CYS A 60 -0.63 -9.43 7.50
N SER A 61 0.53 -9.60 8.12
CA SER A 61 0.67 -10.30 9.39
C SER A 61 0.16 -9.48 10.58
N ASP A 62 0.13 -8.15 10.42
CA ASP A 62 -0.46 -7.19 11.35
C ASP A 62 -0.82 -5.88 10.60
N TYR A 63 -1.50 -4.95 11.25
CA TYR A 63 -1.93 -3.64 10.72
C TYR A 63 -0.79 -2.83 10.08
N ARG A 64 0.47 -3.00 10.51
CA ARG A 64 1.64 -2.33 9.91
C ARG A 64 2.75 -3.27 9.47
N ILE A 65 2.50 -4.59 9.45
CA ILE A 65 3.53 -5.57 9.13
C ILE A 65 3.07 -6.38 7.93
N LEU A 66 3.68 -6.09 6.79
CA LEU A 66 3.57 -6.87 5.57
C LEU A 66 4.55 -8.04 5.63
N SER A 67 4.04 -9.24 5.42
CA SER A 67 4.83 -10.45 5.17
C SER A 67 4.98 -10.58 3.66
N GLU A 68 6.02 -9.94 3.13
CA GLU A 68 6.38 -9.97 1.71
C GLU A 68 6.89 -11.36 1.33
N ARG A 69 6.50 -11.86 0.16
CA ARG A 69 6.99 -13.09 -0.47
C ARG A 69 7.78 -12.72 -1.70
N PHE A 70 8.98 -13.27 -1.81
CA PHE A 70 9.87 -12.95 -2.92
C PHE A 70 10.75 -14.14 -3.29
N CYS A 71 11.29 -14.12 -4.51
CA CYS A 71 12.26 -15.10 -4.96
C CYS A 71 13.68 -14.78 -4.47
N ASN A 72 14.25 -15.65 -3.62
CA ASN A 72 15.63 -15.49 -3.16
C ASN A 72 16.66 -15.98 -4.20
N THR A 73 17.95 -15.75 -3.92
CA THR A 73 19.06 -16.14 -4.81
C THR A 73 19.22 -17.64 -5.03
N GLU A 74 18.57 -18.48 -4.21
CA GLU A 74 18.58 -19.94 -4.33
C GLU A 74 17.42 -20.48 -5.17
N GLY A 75 16.54 -19.59 -5.66
CA GLY A 75 15.33 -19.96 -6.38
C GLY A 75 14.26 -20.57 -5.47
N ASN A 76 14.19 -20.13 -4.21
CA ASN A 76 13.14 -20.49 -3.26
C ASN A 76 12.28 -19.26 -2.96
N CYS A 77 11.00 -19.48 -2.65
CA CYS A 77 10.17 -18.44 -2.05
C CYS A 77 10.59 -18.19 -0.61
N ALA A 78 11.12 -16.99 -0.37
CA ALA A 78 11.45 -16.48 0.95
C ALA A 78 10.33 -15.56 1.44
N SER A 79 10.48 -15.08 2.67
CA SER A 79 9.63 -14.00 3.18
C SER A 79 10.42 -13.03 4.04
N VAL A 80 10.05 -11.76 3.97
CA VAL A 80 10.58 -10.70 4.82
C VAL A 80 9.42 -9.92 5.45
N ALA A 81 9.59 -9.53 6.71
CA ALA A 81 8.65 -8.65 7.37
C ALA A 81 9.00 -7.19 7.01
N VAL A 82 8.13 -6.52 6.26
CA VAL A 82 8.24 -5.11 5.94
C VAL A 82 7.31 -4.32 6.85
N ARG A 83 7.85 -3.29 7.51
CA ARG A 83 7.05 -2.39 8.32
C ARG A 83 6.48 -1.28 7.44
N CYS A 84 5.16 -1.30 7.23
CA CYS A 84 4.48 -0.28 6.44
C CYS A 84 4.53 1.09 7.12
N LEU A 85 4.75 2.13 6.31
CA LEU A 85 4.78 3.51 6.77
C LEU A 85 3.41 3.90 7.35
N THR A 86 2.33 3.55 6.67
CA THR A 86 0.96 3.86 7.09
C THR A 86 0.25 2.61 7.60
N GLN A 87 -0.15 1.73 6.67
CA GLN A 87 -0.93 0.53 6.96
C GLN A 87 -0.57 -0.58 5.95
N CYS A 88 -0.72 -1.84 6.37
CA CYS A 88 -0.79 -2.99 5.48
C CYS A 88 -2.26 -3.35 5.20
N ILE A 89 -2.66 -3.44 3.93
CA ILE A 89 -3.98 -3.90 3.49
C ILE A 89 -3.78 -4.90 2.36
N GLU A 90 -4.45 -6.06 2.40
CA GLU A 90 -4.48 -7.03 1.28
C GLU A 90 -3.10 -7.40 0.71
N GLY A 91 -2.07 -7.45 1.54
CA GLY A 91 -0.72 -7.79 1.09
C GLY A 91 0.04 -6.63 0.44
N ILE A 92 -0.37 -5.37 0.67
CA ILE A 92 0.37 -4.18 0.24
C ILE A 92 0.54 -3.17 1.38
N CYS A 93 1.67 -2.48 1.42
CA CYS A 93 1.90 -1.30 2.23
C CYS A 93 1.38 -0.05 1.49
N LEU A 94 0.44 0.64 2.13
CA LEU A 94 -0.01 1.94 1.65
C LEU A 94 1.09 2.98 1.86
N THR A 95 1.56 3.57 0.76
CA THR A 95 2.54 4.67 0.74
C THR A 95 1.89 6.04 0.67
N LYS A 96 0.66 6.12 0.15
CA LYS A 96 -0.15 7.33 0.11
C LYS A 96 -1.62 6.96 0.29
N ILE A 97 -2.36 7.79 1.00
CA ILE A 97 -3.81 7.72 1.06
C ILE A 97 -4.28 8.86 0.18
N ASP A 98 -4.74 8.54 -1.03
CA ASP A 98 -5.29 9.55 -1.91
C ASP A 98 -6.73 9.87 -1.45
N PRO A 99 -7.06 11.13 -1.10
CA PRO A 99 -8.44 11.53 -0.95
C PRO A 99 -9.20 11.31 -2.27
N GLY A 100 -10.44 10.89 -2.20
CA GLY A 100 -11.22 10.53 -3.38
C GLY A 100 -12.72 10.44 -3.15
N GLU A 101 -13.44 10.27 -4.26
CA GLU A 101 -14.84 9.89 -4.24
C GLU A 101 -14.95 8.37 -4.16
N TYR A 102 -15.78 7.87 -3.24
CA TYR A 102 -16.02 6.45 -3.06
C TYR A 102 -17.49 6.13 -3.26
N GLU A 103 -17.77 5.10 -4.03
CA GLU A 103 -19.09 4.48 -4.03
C GLU A 103 -19.20 3.60 -2.79
N VAL A 104 -20.27 3.78 -2.01
CA VAL A 104 -20.44 3.12 -0.72
C VAL A 104 -21.76 2.36 -0.63
N HIS A 105 -21.71 1.17 -0.05
CA HIS A 105 -22.87 0.32 0.18
C HIS A 105 -22.99 -0.03 1.67
N VAL A 106 -24.20 -0.36 2.10
CA VAL A 106 -24.43 -0.86 3.46
C VAL A 106 -23.62 -2.14 3.69
N GLY A 107 -22.84 -2.15 4.77
CA GLY A 107 -21.96 -3.25 5.12
C GLY A 107 -20.52 -3.06 4.66
N ASP A 108 -20.25 -2.10 3.76
CA ASP A 108 -18.89 -1.82 3.31
C ASP A 108 -18.01 -1.37 4.48
N ILE A 109 -16.77 -1.87 4.47
CA ILE A 109 -15.74 -1.54 5.45
C ILE A 109 -14.55 -0.98 4.70
N TYR A 110 -14.20 0.25 5.03
CA TYR A 110 -13.01 0.91 4.52
C TYR A 110 -12.00 1.02 5.66
N PHE A 111 -10.73 0.79 5.34
CA PHE A 111 -9.63 1.10 6.22
C PHE A 111 -8.86 2.24 5.61
N ILE A 112 -8.90 3.40 6.25
CA ILE A 112 -8.27 4.60 5.73
C ILE A 112 -7.45 5.24 6.86
N SER A 113 -6.13 5.34 6.66
CA SER A 113 -5.16 5.58 7.74
C SER A 113 -5.25 4.49 8.81
N ASP A 114 -5.52 4.85 10.06
CA ASP A 114 -5.76 3.98 11.22
C ASP A 114 -7.25 3.88 11.58
N LYS A 115 -8.11 4.39 10.69
CA LYS A 115 -9.55 4.45 10.92
C LYS A 115 -10.23 3.33 10.17
N LYS A 116 -10.92 2.47 10.92
CA LYS A 116 -11.91 1.55 10.39
C LYS A 116 -13.21 2.31 10.23
N ILE A 117 -13.61 2.54 8.99
CA ILE A 117 -14.89 3.13 8.62
C ILE A 117 -15.82 2.01 8.21
N LYS A 118 -17.00 1.94 8.82
CA LYS A 118 -18.03 0.99 8.44
C LYS A 118 -19.29 1.76 8.08
N ILE A 119 -19.86 1.43 6.93
CA ILE A 119 -21.18 1.91 6.50
C ILE A 119 -22.20 0.97 7.13
N GLU A 120 -22.95 1.45 8.11
CA GLU A 120 -23.82 0.59 8.90
C GLU A 120 -25.25 0.55 8.37
N GLU A 121 -25.77 1.68 7.92
CA GLU A 121 -27.18 1.84 7.57
C GLU A 121 -27.34 3.06 6.66
N ILE A 122 -28.35 3.00 5.79
CA ILE A 122 -28.87 4.14 5.05
C ILE A 122 -30.28 4.37 5.56
N ASP A 123 -30.55 5.56 6.11
CA ASP A 123 -31.87 5.91 6.62
C ASP A 123 -32.84 6.32 5.48
N GLU A 124 -34.13 6.42 5.80
CA GLU A 124 -35.19 6.73 4.83
C GLU A 124 -35.03 8.12 4.17
N ASP A 125 -34.28 9.03 4.81
CA ASP A 125 -33.98 10.37 4.27
C ASP A 125 -32.72 10.35 3.37
N GLY A 126 -32.11 9.19 3.17
CA GLY A 126 -30.84 9.02 2.47
C GLY A 126 -29.62 9.46 3.28
N GLY A 127 -29.75 9.61 4.59
CA GLY A 127 -28.62 9.76 5.50
C GLY A 127 -27.85 8.46 5.67
N VAL A 128 -26.52 8.54 5.71
CA VAL A 128 -25.66 7.36 5.91
C VAL A 128 -25.21 7.32 7.36
N ILE A 129 -25.49 6.21 8.05
CA ILE A 129 -24.94 5.94 9.37
C ILE A 129 -23.57 5.30 9.23
N ILE A 130 -22.55 6.03 9.67
CA ILE A 130 -21.15 5.66 9.54
C ILE A 130 -20.58 5.44 10.93
N SER A 131 -19.83 4.35 11.12
CA SER A 131 -19.02 4.11 12.30
C SER A 131 -17.54 4.30 11.96
N VAL A 132 -16.86 5.24 12.62
CA VAL A 132 -15.40 5.43 12.53
C VAL A 132 -14.78 4.99 13.85
N ASN A 133 -13.98 3.92 13.83
CA ASN A 133 -13.40 3.31 15.04
C ASN A 133 -14.42 3.00 16.15
N GLY A 134 -15.66 2.68 15.77
CA GLY A 134 -16.78 2.42 16.68
C GLY A 134 -17.57 3.66 17.09
N SER A 135 -17.11 4.86 16.74
CA SER A 135 -17.85 6.11 16.92
C SER A 135 -18.88 6.27 15.80
N ARG A 136 -20.17 6.16 16.14
CA ARG A 136 -21.29 6.14 15.20
C ARG A 136 -21.84 7.54 14.98
N SER A 137 -22.03 7.95 13.73
CA SER A 137 -22.71 9.21 13.39
C SER A 137 -23.44 9.13 12.04
N ALA A 138 -24.53 9.89 11.91
CA ALA A 138 -25.24 10.05 10.65
C ALA A 138 -24.61 11.17 9.82
N VAL A 139 -24.35 10.94 8.54
CA VAL A 139 -23.95 11.98 7.56
C VAL A 139 -25.11 12.16 6.58
N ARG A 140 -25.68 13.36 6.53
CA ARG A 140 -26.83 13.67 5.67
C ARG A 140 -26.41 14.19 4.29
N PRO A 141 -27.27 14.10 3.26
CA PRO A 141 -27.03 14.73 1.97
C PRO A 141 -26.70 16.23 2.10
N GLY A 142 -25.62 16.67 1.46
CA GLY A 142 -25.13 18.05 1.53
C GLY A 142 -24.50 18.46 2.88
N GLU A 143 -24.47 17.59 3.89
CA GLU A 143 -23.78 17.86 5.16
C GLU A 143 -22.28 17.65 4.99
N THR A 144 -21.48 18.56 5.56
CA THR A 144 -20.08 18.30 5.89
C THR A 144 -19.99 17.89 7.35
N LYS A 145 -19.47 16.70 7.62
CA LYS A 145 -19.36 16.15 8.97
C LYS A 145 -17.98 15.61 9.25
N VAL A 146 -17.47 15.83 10.46
CA VAL A 146 -16.21 15.26 10.92
C VAL A 146 -16.48 14.23 12.01
N ILE A 147 -16.05 12.98 11.80
CA ILE A 147 -16.17 11.89 12.76
C ILE A 147 -14.77 11.34 13.02
N GLU A 148 -14.28 11.39 14.27
CA GLU A 148 -12.94 10.92 14.64
C GLU A 148 -11.80 11.49 13.77
N GLY A 149 -11.95 12.72 13.27
CA GLY A 149 -10.97 13.39 12.41
C GLY A 149 -11.08 13.06 10.92
N VAL A 150 -12.03 12.21 10.53
CA VAL A 150 -12.37 11.95 9.11
C VAL A 150 -13.45 12.92 8.66
N LYS A 151 -13.21 13.66 7.58
CA LYS A 151 -14.19 14.58 6.99
C LYS A 151 -15.00 13.82 5.93
N PHE A 152 -16.31 13.79 6.13
CA PHE A 152 -17.31 13.29 5.20
C PHE A 152 -18.03 14.49 4.62
N GLU A 153 -18.20 14.55 3.31
CA GLU A 153 -18.88 15.66 2.65
C GLU A 153 -19.47 15.20 1.32
N ASN A 154 -20.26 16.07 0.68
CA ASN A 154 -20.72 15.85 -0.69
C ASN A 154 -21.42 14.48 -0.88
N LEU A 155 -22.17 14.03 0.13
CA LEU A 155 -23.02 12.85 -0.01
C LEU A 155 -24.06 13.13 -1.10
N LYS A 156 -23.92 12.43 -2.23
CA LYS A 156 -24.84 12.51 -3.37
C LYS A 156 -25.60 11.19 -3.47
N LEU A 157 -26.92 11.31 -3.39
CA LEU A 157 -27.82 10.20 -3.68
C LEU A 157 -27.95 10.07 -5.20
N SER A 158 -27.39 9.01 -5.77
CA SER A 158 -27.62 8.63 -7.17
C SER A 158 -28.61 7.47 -7.21
N ASN A 159 -29.51 7.45 -8.19
CA ASN A 159 -30.39 6.31 -8.51
C ASN A 159 -31.43 5.87 -7.44
N LEU A 160 -32.03 6.79 -6.68
CA LEU A 160 -33.17 6.50 -5.78
C LEU A 160 -34.40 5.86 -6.46
N LEU A 161 -34.48 5.90 -7.80
CA LEU A 161 -35.69 5.50 -8.54
C LEU A 161 -35.77 4.00 -8.84
N THR A 162 -34.69 3.22 -8.66
CA THR A 162 -34.70 1.79 -9.02
C THR A 162 -34.19 0.84 -7.93
N ARG A 163 -33.28 1.29 -7.03
CA ARG A 163 -32.88 0.54 -5.82
C ARG A 163 -32.41 1.51 -4.73
N PRO A 164 -32.95 1.49 -3.50
CA PRO A 164 -32.55 2.38 -2.40
C PRO A 164 -31.16 2.07 -1.80
N GLU A 165 -30.28 1.36 -2.52
CA GLU A 165 -29.08 0.72 -1.96
C GLU A 165 -27.75 1.30 -2.46
N GLU A 166 -27.78 2.29 -3.37
CA GLU A 166 -26.55 2.87 -3.96
C GLU A 166 -26.41 4.35 -3.56
N ILE A 167 -25.37 4.68 -2.80
CA ILE A 167 -25.03 6.06 -2.44
C ILE A 167 -23.57 6.33 -2.80
N THR A 168 -23.32 7.46 -3.47
CA THR A 168 -21.95 7.95 -3.67
C THR A 168 -21.60 8.89 -2.52
N LEU A 169 -20.63 8.48 -1.70
CA LEU A 169 -20.12 9.27 -0.59
C LEU A 169 -18.72 9.74 -0.94
N ARG A 170 -18.53 11.06 -1.01
CA ARG A 170 -17.18 11.61 -1.09
C ARG A 170 -16.55 11.60 0.29
N ILE A 171 -15.47 10.83 0.43
CA ILE A 171 -14.72 10.78 1.67
C ILE A 171 -13.43 11.56 1.45
N LEU A 172 -13.48 12.85 1.79
CA LEU A 172 -12.27 13.67 1.77
C LEU A 172 -11.43 13.37 3.00
N PHE A 173 -10.40 12.56 2.78
CA PHE A 173 -9.35 12.48 3.77
C PHE A 173 -8.46 13.70 3.72
N PRO A 174 -8.00 14.14 4.89
CA PRO A 174 -6.82 14.95 4.90
C PRO A 174 -5.65 14.23 4.22
N SER A 175 -5.04 14.86 3.21
CA SER A 175 -3.86 14.30 2.55
C SER A 175 -2.69 14.35 3.53
N TYR A 176 -2.30 13.20 4.07
CA TYR A 176 -1.12 13.11 4.92
C TYR A 176 0.12 12.89 4.05
N HIS A 177 1.07 13.80 4.16
CA HIS A 177 2.37 13.71 3.50
C HIS A 177 3.46 13.54 4.54
N VAL A 178 4.19 12.44 4.47
CA VAL A 178 5.41 12.26 5.26
C VAL A 178 6.57 12.88 4.51
N LEU A 179 7.15 13.92 5.08
CA LEU A 179 8.25 14.67 4.51
C LEU A 179 9.48 14.53 5.40
N LYS A 180 10.61 14.29 4.76
CA LYS A 180 11.93 14.38 5.39
C LYS A 180 12.40 15.83 5.44
N LEU A 181 13.27 16.14 6.40
CA LEU A 181 13.96 17.42 6.48
C LEU A 181 14.69 17.70 5.15
N LYS A 182 14.43 18.88 4.56
CA LYS A 182 14.87 19.32 3.21
C LYS A 182 14.24 18.58 2.03
N GLU A 183 13.22 17.76 2.28
CA GLU A 183 12.37 17.23 1.21
C GLU A 183 11.30 18.25 0.84
N SER A 184 10.89 18.16 -0.42
CA SER A 184 9.94 19.05 -1.07
C SER A 184 8.81 18.21 -1.65
N ILE A 185 7.58 18.70 -1.51
CA ILE A 185 6.45 18.21 -2.32
C ILE A 185 5.83 19.36 -3.09
N SER A 186 5.28 19.03 -4.25
CA SER A 186 4.48 19.95 -5.04
C SER A 186 3.01 19.56 -4.92
N ILE A 187 2.18 20.53 -4.57
CA ILE A 187 0.72 20.43 -4.57
C ILE A 187 0.23 21.49 -5.54
N ASP A 188 -0.30 21.06 -6.68
CA ASP A 188 -0.64 21.91 -7.82
C ASP A 188 0.52 22.80 -8.28
N ARG A 189 0.46 24.10 -7.98
CA ARG A 189 1.49 25.10 -8.34
C ARG A 189 2.38 25.47 -7.17
N ASP A 190 2.09 24.95 -5.98
CA ASP A 190 2.75 25.34 -4.75
C ASP A 190 3.77 24.29 -4.33
N SER A 191 4.95 24.75 -3.91
CA SER A 191 6.02 23.89 -3.38
C SER A 191 6.08 24.06 -1.86
N ILE A 192 6.13 22.93 -1.15
CA ILE A 192 6.22 22.87 0.31
C ILE A 192 7.49 22.11 0.68
N ASP A 193 8.43 22.81 1.33
CA ASP A 193 9.69 22.24 1.80
C ASP A 193 9.74 22.20 3.32
N VAL A 194 10.31 21.14 3.90
CA VAL A 194 10.56 21.09 5.35
C VAL A 194 11.91 21.70 5.67
N LYS A 195 11.91 22.91 6.24
CA LYS A 195 13.13 23.65 6.58
C LYS A 195 13.71 23.23 7.93
N GLU A 196 12.87 23.09 8.94
CA GLU A 196 13.27 22.80 10.32
C GLU A 196 12.22 21.93 11.01
N ILE A 197 12.67 20.92 11.76
CA ILE A 197 11.84 20.12 12.65
C ILE A 197 12.33 20.34 14.08
N LYS A 198 11.51 20.96 14.93
CA LYS A 198 11.78 21.08 16.36
C LYS A 198 10.92 20.07 17.12
N ALA A 199 11.55 18.95 17.50
CA ALA A 199 10.89 17.85 18.21
C ALA A 199 9.94 18.34 19.31
N PHE A 200 8.71 17.82 19.29
CA PHE A 200 7.62 18.12 20.23
C PHE A 200 7.15 19.59 20.28
N SER A 201 7.59 20.46 19.38
CA SER A 201 7.28 21.89 19.43
C SER A 201 6.64 22.42 18.15
N TYR A 202 7.40 22.51 17.07
CA TYR A 202 6.94 23.11 15.82
C TYR A 202 7.74 22.60 14.63
N VAL A 203 7.22 22.87 13.44
CA VAL A 203 7.87 22.64 12.15
C VAL A 203 7.93 23.96 11.41
N VAL A 204 9.04 24.23 10.73
CA VAL A 204 9.15 25.38 9.81
C VAL A 204 9.09 24.86 8.39
N LEU A 205 8.10 25.34 7.66
CA LEU A 205 7.84 25.01 6.27
C LEU A 205 8.24 26.19 5.40
N ILE A 206 8.82 25.93 4.23
CA ILE A 206 8.93 26.92 3.17
C ILE A 206 7.81 26.64 2.19
N VAL A 207 6.88 27.58 2.03
CA VAL A 207 5.84 27.48 1.00
C VAL A 207 6.03 28.62 0.01
N ASN A 208 6.31 28.27 -1.25
CA ASN A 208 6.60 29.23 -2.31
C ASN A 208 7.66 30.28 -1.91
N GLY A 209 8.73 29.83 -1.24
CA GLY A 209 9.83 30.68 -0.79
C GLY A 209 9.55 31.50 0.48
N LYS A 210 8.39 31.35 1.12
CA LYS A 210 8.07 32.02 2.40
C LYS A 210 8.10 31.03 3.56
N ASP A 211 8.71 31.43 4.67
CA ASP A 211 8.76 30.63 5.89
C ASP A 211 7.42 30.69 6.65
N TYR A 212 6.89 29.53 7.02
CA TYR A 212 5.72 29.37 7.90
C TYR A 212 6.10 28.52 9.11
N LYS A 213 5.87 29.06 10.31
CA LYS A 213 6.01 28.29 11.55
C LYS A 213 4.67 27.63 11.89
N LEU A 214 4.65 26.31 11.87
CA LEU A 214 3.50 25.48 12.20
C LEU A 214 3.72 24.81 13.57
N ASP A 215 3.01 25.29 14.59
CA ASP A 215 2.91 24.57 15.86
C ASP A 215 2.10 23.28 15.65
N LEU A 216 2.41 22.18 16.34
CA LEU A 216 1.89 20.82 16.01
C LEU A 216 0.35 20.67 16.04
N LYS A 217 -0.35 21.52 16.80
CA LYS A 217 -1.83 21.56 16.87
C LYS A 217 -2.45 22.74 16.12
N LYS A 218 -1.58 23.47 15.41
CA LYS A 218 -1.82 24.60 14.51
C LYS A 218 -2.58 24.16 13.24
N THR A 219 -3.42 25.06 12.72
CA THR A 219 -3.74 25.13 11.31
C THR A 219 -3.09 26.39 10.77
N ILE A 220 -2.39 26.27 9.64
CA ILE A 220 -2.01 27.43 8.82
C ILE A 220 -2.75 27.36 7.49
N ARG A 221 -3.18 28.51 7.00
CA ARG A 221 -3.74 28.66 5.65
C ARG A 221 -2.68 29.28 4.76
N VAL A 222 -2.47 28.69 3.59
CA VAL A 222 -1.51 29.16 2.61
C VAL A 222 -2.17 29.06 1.24
N GLY A 223 -2.50 30.20 0.63
CA GLY A 223 -3.21 30.22 -0.65
C GLY A 223 -4.56 29.50 -0.58
N ASP A 224 -4.72 28.52 -1.46
CA ASP A 224 -5.91 27.67 -1.63
C ASP A 224 -5.84 26.36 -0.82
N PHE A 225 -4.88 26.21 0.11
CA PHE A 225 -4.83 25.05 0.99
C PHE A 225 -4.60 25.40 2.46
N SER A 226 -4.82 24.40 3.31
CA SER A 226 -4.50 24.44 4.73
C SER A 226 -3.58 23.30 5.12
N ILE A 227 -2.59 23.61 5.94
CA ILE A 227 -1.74 22.61 6.58
C ILE A 227 -2.17 22.52 8.04
N THR A 228 -2.58 21.33 8.46
CA THR A 228 -3.08 21.03 9.80
C THR A 228 -2.28 19.88 10.41
N ASN A 229 -2.51 19.60 11.70
CA ASN A 229 -2.15 18.34 12.36
C ASN A 229 -0.73 17.82 12.06
N ALA A 230 0.28 18.69 12.14
CA ALA A 230 1.66 18.26 11.94
C ALA A 230 2.10 17.31 13.06
N VAL A 231 2.56 16.12 12.68
CA VAL A 231 3.07 15.11 13.61
C VAL A 231 4.55 14.88 13.33
N ILE A 232 5.40 15.13 14.32
CA ILE A 232 6.83 14.82 14.23
C ILE A 232 7.01 13.34 14.52
N LEU A 233 7.47 12.58 13.52
CA LEU A 233 7.70 11.15 13.64
C LEU A 233 9.08 10.88 14.28
N ASP A 234 10.09 11.65 13.88
CA ASP A 234 11.44 11.62 14.46
C ASP A 234 12.18 12.95 14.20
N LYS A 235 13.49 13.00 14.43
CA LYS A 235 14.31 14.22 14.26
C LYS A 235 14.40 14.73 12.81
N SER A 236 13.99 13.91 11.84
CA SER A 236 14.12 14.14 10.42
C SER A 236 12.84 13.96 9.62
N HIS A 237 11.77 13.40 10.19
CA HIS A 237 10.51 13.17 9.48
C HIS A 237 9.33 13.85 10.18
N VAL A 238 8.48 14.47 9.37
CA VAL A 238 7.21 15.07 9.78
C VAL A 238 6.09 14.57 8.88
N MET A 239 4.95 14.24 9.46
CA MET A 239 3.71 13.99 8.74
C MET A 239 2.88 15.28 8.76
N LEU A 240 2.56 15.81 7.59
CA LEU A 240 1.74 17.01 7.41
C LEU A 240 0.39 16.61 6.82
N ASN A 241 -0.69 17.14 7.39
CA ASN A 241 -2.02 17.01 6.84
C ASN A 241 -2.31 18.25 5.98
N ILE A 242 -2.47 18.07 4.67
CA ILE A 242 -2.66 19.17 3.73
C ILE A 242 -4.02 18.99 3.05
N ASN A 243 -4.88 20.00 3.17
CA ASN A 243 -6.22 20.01 2.58
C ASN A 243 -6.32 21.17 1.62
N LYS A 244 -6.64 20.90 0.35
CA LYS A 244 -7.03 21.92 -0.59
C LYS A 244 -8.45 22.41 -0.27
N PHE A 245 -8.67 23.71 -0.33
CA PHE A 245 -10.01 24.28 -0.37
C PHE A 245 -10.51 24.12 -1.80
N GLU A 246 -11.64 23.45 -1.98
CA GLU A 246 -12.36 23.58 -3.24
C GLU A 246 -13.03 24.94 -3.22
N ASP A 247 -12.86 25.71 -4.31
CA ASP A 247 -13.66 26.90 -4.52
C ASP A 247 -15.12 26.44 -4.56
N GLU A 248 -15.94 26.96 -3.64
CA GLU A 248 -17.39 26.77 -3.70
C GLU A 248 -17.88 27.54 -4.95
N GLU A 249 -18.00 26.84 -6.08
CA GLU A 249 -18.68 27.34 -7.29
C GLU A 249 -20.19 27.51 -7.07
#